data_AF-A0A936MN42-F1
#
_entry.id   AF-A0A936MN42-F1
#
_cell.length_a   1.000
_cell.length_b   1.000
_cell.length_c   1.000
_cell.angle_alpha   90.00
_cell.angle_beta   90.00
_cell.angle_gamma   90.00
#
_symmetry.space_group_name_H-M   'P 1'
#
loop_
_entity.id
_entity.type
_entity.pdbx_description
1 polymer ?
#
loop_
_entity_poly.entity_id
_entity_poly.type
_entity_poly.pdbx_seq_one_letter_code
_entity_poly.pdbx_strand_id
1 'polypeptide(L)'
;MSTAASIHLARASKAARLLKEATSEEEAALLLDAGMSELNAALRAAPKSIAERVQQVVNDIAKQMMSVVREDALAEALESAQA
;
A
#
# COMPACT_ATOMS: atom_id res chain seq x y z
N MET A 1 21.74 -6.05 -10.83
CA MET A 1 21.71 -5.51 -9.45
C MET A 1 20.30 -5.02 -9.17
N SER A 2 19.66 -5.49 -8.09
CA SER A 2 18.38 -4.94 -7.63
C SER A 2 18.65 -3.54 -7.04
N THR A 3 17.96 -2.51 -7.52
CA THR A 3 18.10 -1.14 -7.02
C THR A 3 17.38 -1.00 -5.67
N ALA A 4 17.80 -0.06 -4.82
CA ALA A 4 17.13 0.22 -3.55
C ALA A 4 15.61 0.48 -3.73
N ALA A 5 15.22 1.14 -4.83
CA ALA A 5 13.81 1.30 -5.20
C ALA A 5 13.06 -0.03 -5.35
N SER A 6 13.69 -1.06 -5.94
CA SER A 6 13.07 -2.38 -6.13
C SER A 6 12.82 -3.09 -4.79
N ILE A 7 13.70 -2.91 -3.81
CA ILE A 7 13.53 -3.47 -2.45
C ILE A 7 12.34 -2.80 -1.76
N HIS A 8 12.27 -1.48 -1.80
CA HIS A 8 11.17 -0.71 -1.21
C HIS A 8 9.82 -1.05 -1.88
N LEU A 9 9.78 -1.19 -3.20
CA LEU A 9 8.58 -1.63 -3.92
C LEU A 9 8.14 -3.05 -3.52
N ALA A 10 9.08 -3.97 -3.31
CA ALA A 10 8.77 -5.33 -2.87
C ALA A 10 8.17 -5.34 -1.44
N ARG A 11 8.67 -4.48 -0.56
CA ARG A 11 8.13 -4.32 0.80
C ARG A 11 6.76 -3.68 0.81
N ALA A 12 6.55 -2.61 0.02
CA ALA A 12 5.24 -2.01 -0.16
C ALA A 12 4.22 -3.02 -0.73
N SER A 13 4.63 -3.82 -1.72
CA SER A 13 3.80 -4.91 -2.27
C SER A 13 3.48 -6.00 -1.24
N LYS A 14 4.39 -6.26 -0.30
CA LYS A 14 4.13 -7.18 0.82
C LYS A 14 3.12 -6.58 1.79
N ALA A 15 3.27 -5.32 2.18
CA ALA A 15 2.33 -4.62 3.04
C ALA A 15 0.93 -4.58 2.42
N ALA A 16 0.81 -4.28 1.13
CA ALA A 16 -0.47 -4.29 0.42
C ALA A 16 -1.15 -5.66 0.37
N ARG A 17 -0.38 -6.77 0.37
CA ARG A 17 -0.94 -8.13 0.47
C ARG A 17 -1.41 -8.43 1.88
N LEU A 18 -0.59 -8.15 2.88
CA LEU A 18 -0.96 -8.34 4.28
C LEU A 18 -2.17 -7.49 4.67
N LEU A 19 -2.31 -6.29 4.11
CA LEU A 19 -3.45 -5.42 4.36
C LEU A 19 -4.78 -6.09 3.98
N LYS A 20 -4.81 -6.95 2.94
CA LYS A 20 -5.99 -7.73 2.56
C LYS A 20 -6.32 -8.87 3.52
N GLU A 21 -5.35 -9.27 4.32
CA GLU A 21 -5.45 -10.35 5.31
C GLU A 21 -5.61 -9.78 6.72
N ALA A 22 -5.59 -8.45 6.88
CA ALA A 22 -5.72 -7.78 8.16
C ALA A 22 -7.06 -8.13 8.80
N THR A 23 -7.03 -8.43 10.08
CA THR A 23 -8.23 -8.86 10.83
C THR A 23 -8.74 -7.80 11.80
N SER A 24 -8.06 -6.64 11.85
CA SER A 24 -8.43 -5.51 12.68
C SER A 24 -8.05 -4.19 12.00
N GLU A 25 -8.78 -3.12 12.33
CA GLU A 25 -8.48 -1.77 11.84
C GLU A 25 -7.08 -1.29 12.29
N GLU A 26 -6.64 -1.64 13.49
CA GLU A 26 -5.33 -1.26 14.01
C GLU A 26 -4.20 -1.93 13.20
N GLU A 27 -4.33 -3.22 12.89
CA GLU A 27 -3.41 -3.93 12.00
C GLU A 27 -3.42 -3.33 10.60
N ALA A 28 -4.60 -3.04 10.05
CA ALA A 28 -4.74 -2.42 8.74
C ALA A 28 -4.09 -1.03 8.68
N ALA A 29 -4.24 -0.21 9.73
CA ALA A 29 -3.63 1.11 9.83
C ALA A 29 -2.10 1.02 9.87
N LEU A 30 -1.54 0.09 10.65
CA LEU A 30 -0.09 -0.14 10.72
C LEU A 30 0.47 -0.61 9.38
N LEU A 31 -0.22 -1.53 8.70
CA LEU A 31 0.18 -2.04 7.38
C LEU A 31 0.07 -0.95 6.31
N LEU A 32 -0.94 -0.08 6.39
CA LEU A 32 -1.10 1.06 5.50
C LEU A 32 0.05 2.05 5.66
N ASP A 33 0.36 2.46 6.89
CA ASP A 33 1.46 3.39 7.18
C ASP A 33 2.82 2.82 6.73
N ALA A 34 3.10 1.57 7.08
CA ALA A 34 4.33 0.89 6.67
C ALA A 34 4.45 0.80 5.14
N GLY A 35 3.37 0.43 4.45
CA GLY A 35 3.36 0.35 2.98
C GLY A 35 3.56 1.71 2.32
N MET A 36 2.89 2.77 2.81
CA MET A 36 3.05 4.13 2.27
C MET A 36 4.45 4.70 2.50
N SER A 37 5.06 4.41 3.65
CA SER A 37 6.45 4.79 3.95
C SER A 37 7.43 4.13 2.97
N GLU A 38 7.24 2.83 2.68
CA GLU A 38 8.04 2.09 1.71
C GLU A 38 7.83 2.61 0.27
N LEU A 39 6.60 2.98 -0.13
CA LEU A 39 6.35 3.61 -1.43
C LEU A 39 7.10 4.95 -1.58
N ASN A 40 7.11 5.79 -0.55
CA ASN A 40 7.86 7.04 -0.56
C ASN A 40 9.38 6.79 -0.63
N ALA A 41 9.88 5.78 0.09
CA ALA A 41 11.27 5.37 0.00
C ALA A 41 11.64 4.86 -1.40
N ALA A 42 10.74 4.13 -2.07
CA ALA A 42 10.95 3.69 -3.45
C ALA A 42 11.10 4.86 -4.43
N LEU A 43 10.26 5.90 -4.31
CA LEU A 43 10.34 7.11 -5.13
C LEU A 43 11.67 7.84 -4.92
N ARG A 44 12.09 8.01 -3.66
CA ARG A 44 13.36 8.67 -3.31
C ARG A 44 14.59 7.90 -3.80
N ALA A 45 14.51 6.57 -3.79
CA ALA A 45 15.60 5.68 -4.20
C ALA A 45 15.65 5.43 -5.72
N ALA A 46 14.68 5.93 -6.50
CA ALA A 46 14.58 5.67 -7.93
C ALA A 46 15.61 6.49 -8.73
N PRO A 47 16.44 5.85 -9.57
CA PRO A 47 17.25 6.56 -10.56
C PRO A 47 16.36 7.35 -11.54
N LYS A 48 16.82 8.54 -11.95
CA LYS A 48 16.08 9.40 -12.89
C LYS A 48 15.67 8.68 -14.18
N SER A 49 16.50 7.76 -14.68
CA SER A 49 16.23 6.98 -15.88
C SER A 49 15.01 6.05 -15.79
N ILE A 50 14.55 5.73 -14.58
CA ILE A 50 13.39 4.85 -14.34
C ILE A 50 12.34 5.49 -13.44
N ALA A 51 12.46 6.77 -13.09
CA ALA A 51 11.60 7.44 -12.12
C ALA A 51 10.11 7.39 -12.50
N GLU A 52 9.78 7.62 -13.78
CA GLU A 52 8.41 7.54 -14.28
C GLU A 52 7.82 6.13 -14.12
N ARG A 53 8.62 5.10 -14.44
CA ARG A 53 8.20 3.71 -14.28
C ARG A 53 7.99 3.35 -12.80
N VAL A 54 8.88 3.80 -11.91
CA VAL A 54 8.72 3.59 -10.47
C VAL A 54 7.47 4.33 -9.97
N GLN A 55 7.21 5.55 -10.44
CA GLN A 55 6.01 6.30 -10.07
C GLN A 55 4.72 5.57 -10.48
N GLN A 56 4.68 4.97 -11.68
CA GLN A 56 3.53 4.17 -12.12
C GLN A 56 3.28 2.99 -11.17
N VAL A 57 4.33 2.21 -10.86
CA VAL A 57 4.21 1.06 -9.95
C VAL A 57 3.80 1.50 -8.54
N VAL A 58 4.34 2.61 -8.05
CA VAL A 58 3.94 3.19 -6.75
C VAL A 58 2.46 3.55 -6.75
N ASN A 59 1.97 4.20 -7.81
CA ASN A 59 0.56 4.56 -7.92
C ASN A 59 -0.35 3.34 -7.96
N ASP A 60 0.07 2.26 -8.63
CA ASP A 60 -0.71 1.03 -8.70
C ASP A 60 -0.82 0.33 -7.34
N ILE A 61 0.29 0.25 -6.59
CA ILE A 61 0.29 -0.32 -5.23
C ILE A 61 -0.54 0.55 -4.28
N ALA A 62 -0.38 1.88 -4.33
CA ALA A 62 -1.17 2.80 -3.50
C ALA A 62 -2.68 2.65 -3.76
N LYS A 63 -3.10 2.50 -5.02
CA LYS A 63 -4.51 2.23 -5.37
C LYS A 63 -5.00 0.92 -4.78
N GLN A 64 -4.20 -0.14 -4.83
CA GLN A 64 -4.56 -1.43 -4.24
C GLN A 64 -4.78 -1.29 -2.73
N MET A 65 -3.88 -0.62 -2.02
CA MET A 65 -4.01 -0.40 -0.57
C MET A 65 -5.27 0.41 -0.21
N MET A 66 -5.54 1.47 -0.98
CA MET A 66 -6.73 2.32 -0.80
C MET A 66 -8.06 1.66 -1.21
N SER A 67 -8.03 0.54 -1.94
CA SER A 67 -9.24 -0.24 -2.25
C SER A 67 -9.68 -1.02 -1.02
N VAL A 68 -8.73 -1.67 -0.34
CA VAL A 68 -8.99 -2.51 0.84
C VAL A 68 -9.63 -1.70 1.96
N VAL A 69 -9.00 -0.58 2.32
CA VAL A 69 -9.51 0.30 3.38
C VAL A 69 -10.90 0.87 3.05
N ARG A 70 -11.20 1.10 1.77
CA ARG A 70 -12.53 1.57 1.36
C ARG A 70 -13.58 0.46 1.37
N GLU A 71 -13.21 -0.77 1.05
CA GLU A 71 -14.11 -1.93 1.14
C GLU A 71 -14.49 -2.20 2.60
N ASP A 72 -13.51 -2.18 3.52
CA ASP A 72 -13.74 -2.39 4.95
C ASP A 72 -14.62 -1.27 5.55
N ALA A 73 -14.31 0.00 5.25
CA ALA A 73 -15.12 1.13 5.69
C ALA A 73 -16.57 1.09 5.15
N LEU A 74 -16.77 0.51 3.96
CA LEU A 74 -18.11 0.34 3.39
C LEU A 74 -18.89 -0.81 4.06
N ALA A 75 -18.19 -1.89 4.45
CA ALA A 75 -18.77 -3.01 5.18
C ALA A 75 -19.24 -2.58 6.58
N GLU A 76 -18.41 -1.85 7.33
CA GLU A 76 -18.76 -1.35 8.66
C GLU A 76 -19.94 -0.35 8.64
N ALA A 77 -19.99 0.52 7.62
CA ALA A 77 -21.10 1.45 7.43
C ALA A 77 -22.42 0.73 7.13
N LEU A 78 -22.38 -0.40 6.41
CA LEU A 78 -23.56 -1.21 6.11
C LEU A 78 -24.03 -2.01 7.33
N GLU A 79 -23.12 -2.57 8.13
CA GLU A 79 -23.48 -3.25 9.38
C GLU A 79 -24.10 -2.29 10.39
N SER A 80 -23.53 -1.08 10.53
CA SER A 80 -24.07 -0.03 11.41
C SER A 80 -25.44 0.49 10.97
N ALA A 81 -25.79 0.37 9.68
CA ALA A 81 -27.10 0.76 9.16
C ALA A 81 -28.18 -0.33 9.31
N GLN A 82 -27.81 -1.56 9.66
CA GLN A 82 -28.73 -2.69 9.86
C GLN A 82 -28.96 -3.06 11.34
N ALA A 83 -28.25 -2.43 12.27
CA ALA A 83 -28.42 -2.56 13.73
C ALA A 83 -29.46 -1.57 14.29
#